data_AF-A0A7V5H0L5-F1
#
_entry.id   AF-A0A7V5H0L5-F1
#
_cell.length_a   1.000
_cell.length_b   1.000
_cell.length_c   1.000
_cell.angle_alpha   90.00
_cell.angle_beta   90.00
_cell.angle_gamma   90.00
#
_symmetry.space_group_name_H-M   'P 1'
#
loop_
_entity.id
_entity.type
_entity.pdbx_description
1 polymer ?
#
loop_
_entity_poly.entity_id
_entity_poly.type
_entity_poly.pdbx_seq_one_letter_code
_entity_poly.pdbx_strand_id
1 'polypeptide(L)'
;MEEIKAISYLLPSEMRSAKGEEAGTCILCGVETEEGFPVEFSSTFTAFSYLAYGNVLCPSCNAFFRNQDFRRRSWKITPSGVEFLKREQVLEFLTTEEKPIPFAVYITSTGQKQGWLQGFRYVSFSKQKFFIHTDFVGCILAEYKQVVEFAELIKFLRERKVSKTELTSGEFSMYTYRRSIENNFELELRKAKEFVSQPLWEVMVYVC
;
A
#
# COMPACT_ATOMS: atom_id res chain seq x y z
N MET A 1 10.05 23.80 10.84
CA MET A 1 9.07 22.70 10.85
C MET A 1 9.14 22.04 9.49
N GLU A 2 9.46 20.75 9.41
CA GLU A 2 9.31 20.01 8.17
C GLU A 2 7.84 20.03 7.76
N GLU A 3 7.57 20.41 6.52
CA GLU A 3 6.24 20.42 5.93
C GLU A 3 5.67 18.98 5.98
N ILE A 4 4.57 18.76 6.68
CA ILE A 4 3.92 17.44 6.75
C ILE A 4 3.38 17.10 5.35
N LYS A 5 4.11 16.25 4.63
CA LYS A 5 3.72 15.80 3.28
C LYS A 5 2.89 14.51 3.37
N ALA A 6 1.59 14.67 3.62
CA ALA A 6 0.62 13.57 3.51
C ALA A 6 0.44 13.12 2.06
N ILE A 7 -0.13 11.93 1.85
CA ILE A 7 -0.41 11.37 0.52
C ILE A 7 -1.25 12.33 -0.34
N SER A 8 -2.19 13.06 0.26
CA SER A 8 -3.01 14.06 -0.44
C SER A 8 -2.22 15.23 -1.04
N TYR A 9 -0.97 15.47 -0.61
CA TYR A 9 -0.09 16.46 -1.23
C TYR A 9 0.27 16.07 -2.67
N LEU A 10 0.31 14.76 -2.95
CA LEU A 10 0.57 14.25 -4.30
C LEU A 10 -0.67 14.32 -5.21
N LEU A 11 -1.83 14.71 -4.68
CA LEU A 11 -3.04 14.81 -5.47
C LEU A 11 -2.96 16.03 -6.40
N PRO A 12 -3.03 15.83 -7.74
CA PRO A 12 -3.00 16.93 -8.71
C PRO A 12 -4.13 17.92 -8.44
N SER A 13 -3.89 19.19 -8.76
CA SER A 13 -4.83 20.29 -8.52
C SER A 13 -6.22 20.04 -9.11
N GLU A 14 -6.27 19.46 -10.30
CA GLU A 14 -7.47 19.14 -11.07
C GLU A 14 -8.31 18.01 -10.45
N MET A 15 -7.72 17.20 -9.56
CA MET A 15 -8.43 16.16 -8.82
C MET A 15 -8.91 16.62 -7.45
N ARG A 16 -8.55 17.84 -7.00
CA ARG A 16 -8.97 18.37 -5.71
C ARG A 16 -10.42 18.81 -5.77
N SER A 17 -11.10 18.76 -4.63
CA SER A 17 -12.45 19.34 -4.52
C SER A 17 -12.38 20.84 -4.76
N ALA A 18 -13.51 21.44 -5.12
CA ALA A 18 -13.68 22.88 -5.03
C ALA A 18 -13.42 23.37 -3.59
N LYS A 19 -13.29 24.68 -3.41
CA LYS A 19 -13.08 25.29 -2.10
C LYS A 19 -14.30 25.05 -1.20
N GLY A 20 -14.09 24.62 0.03
CA GLY A 20 -15.12 24.63 1.07
C GLY A 20 -15.20 26.00 1.74
N GLU A 21 -16.04 26.10 2.78
CA GLU A 21 -16.35 27.37 3.47
C GLU A 21 -15.89 27.39 4.94
N GLU A 22 -15.31 26.29 5.44
CA GLU A 22 -14.98 26.14 6.86
C GLU A 22 -13.47 26.23 7.10
N ALA A 23 -13.07 27.08 8.06
CA ALA A 23 -11.69 27.15 8.51
C ALA A 23 -11.40 26.12 9.61
N GLY A 24 -10.21 25.54 9.61
CA GLY A 24 -9.78 24.63 10.67
C GLY A 24 -8.58 23.78 10.31
N THR A 25 -8.33 22.75 11.12
CA THR A 25 -7.26 21.77 10.89
C THR A 25 -7.82 20.53 10.21
N CYS A 26 -7.20 20.10 9.11
CA CYS A 26 -7.66 18.93 8.39
C CYS A 26 -7.48 17.64 9.21
N ILE A 27 -8.58 16.91 9.43
CA ILE A 27 -8.62 15.66 10.20
C ILE A 27 -7.86 14.49 9.54
N LEU A 28 -7.37 14.62 8.31
CA LEU A 28 -6.53 13.61 7.65
C LEU A 28 -5.07 14.02 7.59
N CYS A 29 -4.75 15.12 6.91
CA CYS A 29 -3.36 15.55 6.74
C CYS A 29 -2.81 16.36 7.93
N GLY A 30 -3.67 16.94 8.78
CA GLY A 30 -3.27 17.80 9.89
C GLY A 30 -2.90 19.24 9.49
N VAL A 31 -3.09 19.62 8.22
CA VAL A 31 -2.77 20.97 7.73
C VAL A 31 -3.95 21.92 7.98
N GLU A 32 -3.65 23.15 8.40
CA GLU A 32 -4.63 24.23 8.53
C GLU A 32 -5.13 24.70 7.16
N THR A 33 -6.42 25.00 7.06
CA THR A 33 -7.06 25.43 5.81
C THR A 33 -8.18 26.41 6.12
N GLU A 34 -8.35 27.42 5.28
CA GLU A 34 -9.52 28.33 5.31
C GLU A 34 -10.67 27.81 4.42
N GLU A 35 -10.37 26.82 3.55
CA GLU A 35 -11.27 26.33 2.50
C GLU A 35 -11.72 24.88 2.78
N GLY A 36 -11.91 24.53 4.05
CA GLY A 36 -12.25 23.19 4.50
C GLY A 36 -13.73 22.83 4.36
N PHE A 37 -13.99 21.53 4.46
CA PHE A 37 -15.32 20.93 4.48
C PHE A 37 -15.64 20.39 5.87
N PRO A 38 -16.91 20.43 6.31
CA PRO A 38 -17.31 19.79 7.56
C PRO A 38 -17.04 18.28 7.52
N VAL A 39 -16.65 17.74 8.66
CA VAL A 39 -16.34 16.31 8.80
C VAL A 39 -17.63 15.54 9.09
N GLU A 40 -18.07 14.77 8.10
CA GLU A 40 -19.21 13.87 8.24
C GLU A 40 -18.78 12.44 7.95
N PHE A 41 -18.76 11.61 9.00
CA PHE A 41 -18.53 10.17 8.90
C PHE A 41 -19.85 9.41 8.95
N SER A 42 -19.92 8.28 8.24
CA SER A 42 -21.04 7.35 8.40
C SER A 42 -20.99 6.70 9.78
N SER A 43 -22.15 6.27 10.29
CA SER A 43 -22.26 5.50 11.54
C SER A 43 -21.47 4.18 11.53
N THR A 44 -21.08 3.71 10.34
CA THR A 44 -20.33 2.47 10.10
C THR A 44 -18.83 2.71 9.88
N PHE A 45 -18.35 3.95 9.95
CA PHE A 45 -16.93 4.23 9.83
C PHE A 45 -16.20 3.71 11.09
N THR A 46 -15.09 3.00 10.91
CA THR A 46 -14.36 2.36 12.02
C THR A 46 -12.89 2.77 12.10
N ALA A 47 -12.41 3.55 11.12
CA ALA A 47 -11.01 3.95 10.99
C ALA A 47 -10.68 5.26 11.75
N PHE A 48 -11.45 5.58 12.79
CA PHE A 48 -11.29 6.81 13.58
C PHE A 48 -9.91 6.93 14.23
N SER A 49 -9.30 5.81 14.61
CA SER A 49 -7.97 5.77 15.24
C SER A 49 -6.82 6.20 14.32
N TYR A 50 -7.05 6.26 13.00
CA TYR A 50 -6.03 6.69 12.02
C TYR A 50 -6.17 8.16 11.62
N LEU A 51 -7.16 8.86 12.16
CA LEU A 51 -7.39 10.26 11.89
C LEU A 51 -6.39 11.13 12.66
N ALA A 52 -6.05 12.28 12.08
CA ALA A 52 -5.33 13.35 12.74
C ALA A 52 -6.21 14.06 13.79
N TYR A 53 -5.60 14.95 14.58
CA TYR A 53 -6.36 15.98 15.29
C TYR A 53 -6.86 17.01 14.27
N GLY A 54 -8.17 17.26 14.24
CA GLY A 54 -8.76 18.20 13.29
C GLY A 54 -10.28 18.16 13.28
N ASN A 55 -10.88 19.15 12.65
CA ASN A 55 -12.32 19.40 12.63
C ASN A 55 -12.87 19.62 11.21
N VAL A 56 -12.01 19.69 10.19
CA VAL A 56 -12.40 19.88 8.78
C VAL A 56 -11.71 18.85 7.87
N LEU A 57 -12.15 18.74 6.61
CA LEU A 57 -11.40 18.11 5.53
C LEU A 57 -10.91 19.19 4.55
N CYS A 58 -9.60 19.32 4.30
CA CYS A 58 -9.11 20.24 3.27
C CYS A 58 -9.50 19.75 1.86
N PRO A 59 -9.50 20.60 0.81
CA PRO A 59 -9.96 20.23 -0.53
C PRO A 59 -9.29 18.97 -1.10
N SER A 60 -7.99 18.80 -0.89
CA SER A 60 -7.25 17.60 -1.34
C SER A 60 -7.68 16.34 -0.57
N CYS A 61 -7.79 16.44 0.76
CA CYS A 61 -8.18 15.31 1.59
C CYS A 61 -9.65 14.93 1.40
N ASN A 62 -10.53 15.91 1.18
CA ASN A 62 -11.94 15.69 0.89
C ASN A 62 -12.11 14.92 -0.44
N ALA A 63 -11.46 15.37 -1.51
CA ALA A 63 -11.50 14.66 -2.79
C ALA A 63 -10.99 13.22 -2.69
N PHE A 64 -9.87 13.04 -1.99
CA PHE A 64 -9.27 11.73 -1.77
C PHE A 64 -10.19 10.81 -0.95
N PHE A 65 -10.78 11.31 0.14
CA PHE A 65 -11.61 10.53 1.05
C PHE A 65 -12.98 10.18 0.45
N ARG A 66 -13.58 11.10 -0.32
CA ARG A 66 -14.91 10.90 -0.92
C ARG A 66 -14.87 10.04 -2.17
N ASN A 67 -13.74 9.99 -2.89
CA ASN A 67 -13.60 9.13 -4.05
C ASN A 67 -13.43 7.66 -3.63
N GLN A 68 -14.45 6.84 -3.94
CA GLN A 68 -14.51 5.42 -3.58
C GLN A 68 -13.43 4.57 -4.26
N ASP A 69 -12.85 5.01 -5.38
CA ASP A 69 -11.80 4.25 -6.06
C ASP A 69 -10.54 4.12 -5.19
N PHE A 70 -10.20 5.15 -4.39
CA PHE A 70 -9.06 5.06 -3.46
C PHE A 70 -9.25 4.02 -2.36
N ARG A 71 -10.50 3.66 -2.04
CA ARG A 71 -10.84 2.57 -1.11
C ARG A 71 -10.89 1.22 -1.81
N ARG A 72 -11.46 1.17 -3.03
CA ARG A 72 -11.84 -0.08 -3.69
C ARG A 72 -10.75 -0.67 -4.57
N ARG A 73 -9.76 0.11 -4.98
CA ARG A 73 -8.76 -0.27 -5.97
C ARG A 73 -7.36 -0.06 -5.42
N SER A 74 -6.42 -0.88 -5.88
CA SER A 74 -5.00 -0.60 -5.69
C SER A 74 -4.61 0.57 -6.58
N TRP A 75 -3.67 1.40 -6.13
CA TRP A 75 -3.25 2.58 -6.86
C TRP A 75 -1.83 2.99 -6.52
N LYS A 76 -1.21 3.74 -7.43
CA LYS A 76 -0.06 4.59 -7.12
C LYS A 76 -0.44 6.04 -7.37
N ILE A 77 0.15 6.94 -6.61
CA ILE A 77 0.01 8.38 -6.76
C ILE A 77 1.38 9.03 -6.77
N THR A 78 1.54 9.99 -7.66
CA THR A 78 2.76 10.74 -7.93
C THR A 78 2.37 12.18 -8.26
N PRO A 79 3.31 13.14 -8.27
CA PRO A 79 2.99 14.51 -8.68
C PRO A 79 2.36 14.64 -10.07
N SER A 80 2.60 13.68 -10.97
CA SER A 80 2.03 13.69 -12.33
C SER A 80 0.61 13.10 -12.40
N GLY A 81 0.13 12.44 -11.35
CA GLY A 81 -1.20 11.83 -11.39
C GLY A 81 -1.38 10.59 -10.52
N VAL A 82 -2.62 10.09 -10.58
CA VAL A 82 -3.08 8.86 -9.94
C VAL A 82 -3.28 7.79 -11.00
N GLU A 83 -2.72 6.60 -10.77
CA GLU A 83 -2.98 5.43 -11.60
C GLU A 83 -3.56 4.32 -10.74
N PHE A 84 -4.71 3.78 -11.14
CA PHE A 84 -5.32 2.62 -10.50
C PHE A 84 -4.79 1.33 -11.14
N LEU A 85 -4.18 0.49 -10.31
CA LEU A 85 -3.36 -0.63 -10.76
C LEU A 85 -4.11 -1.96 -10.60
N LYS A 86 -3.94 -2.84 -11.60
CA LYS A 86 -4.17 -4.28 -11.44
C LYS A 86 -3.01 -4.91 -10.67
N ARG A 87 -3.19 -6.15 -10.21
CA ARG A 87 -2.19 -6.86 -9.38
C ARG A 87 -0.84 -6.96 -10.07
N GLU A 88 -0.83 -7.28 -11.35
CA GLU A 88 0.39 -7.45 -12.15
C GLU A 88 1.15 -6.12 -12.29
N GLN A 89 0.41 -5.01 -12.45
CA GLN A 89 0.97 -3.66 -12.53
C GLN A 89 1.53 -3.18 -11.17
N VAL A 90 0.96 -3.65 -10.05
CA VAL A 90 1.52 -3.41 -8.72
C VAL A 90 2.88 -4.09 -8.62
N LEU A 91 2.99 -5.37 -9.00
CA LEU A 91 4.27 -6.08 -8.97
C LEU A 91 5.32 -5.41 -9.86
N GLU A 92 4.94 -5.05 -11.09
CA GLU A 92 5.81 -4.31 -12.01
C GLU A 92 6.31 -3.00 -11.38
N PHE A 93 5.41 -2.20 -10.79
CA PHE A 93 5.78 -0.97 -10.13
C PHE A 93 6.75 -1.19 -8.96
N LEU A 94 6.46 -2.14 -8.08
CA LEU A 94 7.31 -2.43 -6.91
C LEU A 94 8.71 -2.90 -7.30
N THR A 95 8.83 -3.66 -8.41
CA THR A 95 10.09 -4.22 -8.92
C THR A 95 10.81 -3.36 -9.95
N THR A 96 10.25 -2.21 -10.35
CA THR A 96 10.93 -1.25 -11.25
C THR A 96 11.98 -0.45 -10.50
N GLU A 97 13.23 -0.40 -10.95
CA GLU A 97 14.29 0.37 -10.29
C GLU A 97 14.04 1.89 -10.36
N GLU A 98 13.72 2.38 -11.55
CA GLU A 98 13.48 3.80 -11.83
C GLU A 98 12.04 4.21 -11.48
N LYS A 99 11.77 4.38 -10.18
CA LYS A 99 10.47 4.88 -9.69
C LYS A 99 10.38 6.41 -9.72
N PRO A 100 9.20 6.98 -10.02
CA PRO A 100 8.96 8.40 -9.80
C PRO A 100 9.08 8.74 -8.31
N ILE A 101 9.63 9.91 -7.99
CA ILE A 101 9.70 10.43 -6.61
C ILE A 101 9.16 11.87 -6.58
N PRO A 102 8.43 12.26 -5.52
CA PRO A 102 7.83 11.39 -4.50
C PRO A 102 6.70 10.50 -5.04
N PHE A 103 6.35 9.43 -4.31
CA PHE A 103 5.20 8.59 -4.63
C PHE A 103 4.55 7.99 -3.39
N ALA A 104 3.32 7.52 -3.52
CA ALA A 104 2.72 6.57 -2.58
C ALA A 104 2.03 5.44 -3.35
N VAL A 105 2.00 4.24 -2.77
CA VAL A 105 1.35 3.07 -3.37
C VAL A 105 0.47 2.38 -2.33
N TYR A 106 -0.74 2.02 -2.73
CA TYR A 106 -1.70 1.31 -1.91
C TYR A 106 -2.18 0.04 -2.61
N ILE A 107 -2.26 -1.04 -1.84
CA ILE A 107 -2.66 -2.36 -2.29
C ILE A 107 -3.83 -2.82 -1.44
N THR A 108 -4.96 -3.07 -2.08
CA THR A 108 -6.14 -3.63 -1.39
C THR A 108 -6.39 -5.06 -1.83
N SER A 109 -6.68 -5.92 -0.86
CA SER A 109 -7.10 -7.30 -1.10
C SER A 109 -8.61 -7.45 -1.26
N THR A 110 -9.39 -6.60 -0.58
CA THR A 110 -10.87 -6.73 -0.50
C THR A 110 -11.63 -5.55 -1.12
N GLY A 111 -10.99 -4.40 -1.26
CA GLY A 111 -11.61 -3.12 -1.62
C GLY A 111 -12.56 -2.56 -0.57
N GLN A 112 -12.63 -3.17 0.63
CA GLN A 112 -13.63 -2.84 1.64
C GLN A 112 -13.13 -1.87 2.70
N LYS A 113 -11.82 -1.79 2.95
CA LYS A 113 -11.26 -0.95 4.01
C LYS A 113 -10.51 0.23 3.41
N GLN A 114 -10.44 1.35 4.13
CA GLN A 114 -9.58 2.48 3.79
C GLN A 114 -8.20 2.27 4.43
N GLY A 115 -7.50 1.19 4.05
CA GLY A 115 -6.23 0.79 4.67
C GLY A 115 -5.13 1.85 4.54
N TRP A 116 -5.20 2.68 3.48
CA TRP A 116 -4.30 3.81 3.26
C TRP A 116 -4.34 4.89 4.37
N LEU A 117 -5.39 4.92 5.21
CA LEU A 117 -5.44 5.85 6.34
C LEU A 117 -4.33 5.58 7.37
N GLN A 118 -3.94 4.32 7.55
CA GLN A 118 -2.94 3.90 8.55
C GLN A 118 -1.56 4.54 8.34
N GLY A 119 -1.24 4.84 7.08
CA GLY A 119 0.01 5.45 6.68
C GLY A 119 -0.17 6.73 5.88
N PHE A 120 -1.28 7.44 6.07
CA PHE A 120 -1.62 8.59 5.21
C PHE A 120 -0.56 9.70 5.19
N ARG A 121 0.31 9.75 6.20
CA ARG A 121 1.44 10.69 6.31
C ARG A 121 2.76 10.15 5.76
N TYR A 122 2.82 8.89 5.34
CA TYR A 122 4.04 8.26 4.85
C TYR A 122 4.06 8.25 3.33
N VAL A 123 4.73 9.25 2.78
CA VAL A 123 5.07 9.37 1.35
C VAL A 123 6.49 8.90 1.13
N SER A 124 6.72 8.21 0.01
CA SER A 124 8.04 7.69 -0.36
C SER A 124 8.84 8.74 -1.12
N PHE A 125 10.03 9.05 -0.61
CA PHE A 125 10.99 9.98 -1.22
C PHE A 125 12.28 9.29 -1.69
N SER A 126 12.35 7.96 -1.58
CA SER A 126 13.49 7.14 -2.02
C SER A 126 13.01 5.99 -2.89
N LYS A 127 13.80 5.66 -3.92
CA LYS A 127 13.59 4.49 -4.79
C LYS A 127 14.06 3.20 -4.11
N GLN A 128 14.99 3.31 -3.17
CA GLN A 128 15.64 2.18 -2.48
C GLN A 128 14.93 1.78 -1.19
N LYS A 129 14.34 2.75 -0.47
CA LYS A 129 13.54 2.51 0.74
C LYS A 129 12.22 3.27 0.63
N PHE A 130 11.11 2.56 0.62
CA PHE A 130 9.81 3.17 0.35
C PHE A 130 8.68 2.51 1.14
N PHE A 131 7.62 3.28 1.36
CA PHE A 131 6.43 2.80 2.05
C PHE A 131 5.48 2.09 1.08
N ILE A 132 4.93 0.96 1.53
CA ILE A 132 3.83 0.25 0.87
C ILE A 132 2.64 0.24 1.82
N HIS A 133 1.50 0.74 1.35
CA HIS A 133 0.26 0.80 2.13
C HIS A 133 -0.66 -0.36 1.76
N THR A 134 -1.26 -1.04 2.74
CA THR A 134 -2.18 -2.14 2.47
C THR A 134 -3.38 -2.16 3.43
N ASP A 135 -4.47 -2.86 3.07
CA ASP A 135 -5.61 -3.09 3.96
C ASP A 135 -5.56 -4.38 4.80
N PHE A 136 -4.51 -5.17 4.64
CA PHE A 136 -4.36 -6.47 5.31
C PHE A 136 -3.14 -6.52 6.24
N VAL A 137 -2.03 -5.85 5.89
CA VAL A 137 -0.79 -5.80 6.70
C VAL A 137 -0.54 -4.40 7.29
N GLY A 138 -1.16 -3.36 6.74
CA GLY A 138 -0.94 -1.96 7.12
C GLY A 138 0.12 -1.26 6.27
N CYS A 139 0.81 -0.28 6.84
CA CYS A 139 1.89 0.47 6.19
C CYS A 139 3.26 -0.11 6.57
N ILE A 140 4.03 -0.55 5.57
CA ILE A 140 5.35 -1.16 5.75
C ILE A 140 6.42 -0.34 5.05
N LEU A 141 7.61 -0.24 5.67
CA LEU A 141 8.81 0.27 5.01
C LEU A 141 9.53 -0.90 4.35
N ALA A 142 9.70 -0.84 3.03
CA ALA A 142 10.32 -1.89 2.22
C ALA A 142 11.64 -1.41 1.63
N GLU A 143 12.58 -2.33 1.45
CA GLU A 143 13.80 -2.10 0.69
C GLU A 143 13.69 -2.71 -0.71
N TYR A 144 14.07 -1.96 -1.73
CA TYR A 144 13.96 -2.37 -3.13
C TYR A 144 14.62 -3.72 -3.40
N LYS A 145 15.83 -3.92 -2.89
CA LYS A 145 16.57 -5.18 -3.04
C LYS A 145 15.78 -6.38 -2.48
N GLN A 146 15.17 -6.22 -1.31
CA GLN A 146 14.37 -7.27 -0.68
C GLN A 146 13.08 -7.55 -1.46
N VAL A 147 12.44 -6.52 -2.01
CA VAL A 147 11.27 -6.66 -2.89
C VAL A 147 11.62 -7.49 -4.13
N VAL A 148 12.75 -7.22 -4.77
CA VAL A 148 13.21 -7.97 -5.94
C VAL A 148 13.53 -9.42 -5.56
N GLU A 149 14.29 -9.63 -4.49
CA GLU A 149 14.64 -10.97 -3.98
C GLU A 149 13.39 -11.80 -3.69
N PHE A 150 12.39 -11.23 -3.02
CA PHE A 150 11.13 -11.92 -2.74
C PHE A 150 10.36 -12.22 -4.01
N ALA A 151 10.27 -11.26 -4.95
CA ALA A 151 9.58 -11.48 -6.21
C ALA A 151 10.20 -12.62 -7.03
N GLU A 152 11.53 -12.70 -7.09
CA GLU A 152 12.26 -13.76 -7.78
C GLU A 152 12.01 -15.13 -7.12
N LEU A 153 12.18 -15.22 -5.80
CA LEU A 153 11.96 -16.46 -5.05
C LEU A 153 10.52 -16.95 -5.17
N ILE A 154 9.54 -16.04 -5.03
CA ILE A 154 8.13 -16.40 -5.13
C ILE A 154 7.82 -16.89 -6.54
N LYS A 155 8.21 -16.17 -7.60
CA LYS A 155 7.99 -16.61 -8.99
C LYS A 155 8.59 -18.01 -9.23
N PHE A 156 9.82 -18.24 -8.80
CA PHE A 156 10.50 -19.52 -8.92
C PHE A 156 9.73 -20.68 -8.25
N LEU A 157 9.18 -20.45 -7.04
CA LEU A 157 8.38 -21.44 -6.31
C LEU A 157 6.98 -21.62 -6.91
N ARG A 158 6.38 -20.54 -7.43
CA ARG A 158 5.06 -20.56 -8.10
C ARG A 158 5.10 -21.33 -9.40
N GLU A 159 6.17 -21.20 -10.20
CA GLU A 159 6.41 -22.01 -11.41
C GLU A 159 6.50 -23.50 -11.09
N ARG A 160 7.04 -23.84 -9.91
CA ARG A 160 7.10 -25.20 -9.37
C ARG A 160 5.81 -25.62 -8.67
N LYS A 161 4.72 -24.87 -8.83
CA LYS A 161 3.38 -25.16 -8.28
C LYS A 161 3.35 -25.22 -6.75
N VAL A 162 4.18 -24.44 -6.04
CA VAL A 162 3.97 -24.18 -4.61
C VAL A 162 2.84 -23.15 -4.49
N SER A 163 1.81 -23.43 -3.69
CA SER A 163 0.63 -22.55 -3.62
C SER A 163 0.91 -21.23 -2.90
N LYS A 164 0.18 -20.15 -3.22
CA LYS A 164 0.27 -18.90 -2.43
C LYS A 164 -0.11 -19.14 -0.96
N THR A 165 -1.07 -20.03 -0.71
CA THR A 165 -1.47 -20.44 0.64
C THR A 165 -0.29 -21.03 1.39
N GLU A 166 0.43 -22.00 0.81
CA GLU A 166 1.63 -22.57 1.43
C GLU A 166 2.73 -21.54 1.64
N LEU A 167 2.95 -20.62 0.69
CA LEU A 167 3.94 -19.55 0.83
C LEU A 167 3.56 -18.54 1.93
N THR A 168 2.26 -18.32 2.14
CA THR A 168 1.77 -17.41 3.19
C THR A 168 1.81 -18.07 4.56
N SER A 169 1.41 -19.34 4.67
CA SER A 169 1.32 -20.05 5.94
C SER A 169 2.65 -20.65 6.41
N GLY A 170 3.58 -20.95 5.48
CA GLY A 170 4.78 -21.75 5.77
C GLY A 170 4.52 -23.24 5.98
N GLU A 171 3.26 -23.66 5.90
CA GLU A 171 2.82 -25.04 6.07
C GLU A 171 2.81 -25.75 4.72
N PHE A 172 3.97 -26.26 4.32
CA PHE A 172 4.14 -27.00 3.08
C PHE A 172 3.64 -28.44 3.20
N SER A 173 2.86 -28.89 2.22
CA SER A 173 2.39 -30.27 2.19
C SER A 173 3.55 -31.28 2.04
N MET A 174 3.35 -32.53 2.49
CA MET A 174 4.31 -33.62 2.23
C MET A 174 4.60 -33.81 0.74
N TYR A 175 3.61 -33.56 -0.11
CA TYR A 175 3.77 -33.61 -1.56
C TYR A 175 4.73 -32.51 -2.05
N THR A 176 4.58 -31.28 -1.55
CA THR A 176 5.47 -30.16 -1.87
C THR A 176 6.91 -30.43 -1.41
N TYR A 177 7.12 -30.95 -0.19
CA TYR A 177 8.45 -31.33 0.29
C TYR A 177 9.10 -32.44 -0.54
N ARG A 178 8.35 -33.50 -0.88
CA ARG A 178 8.87 -34.57 -1.73
C ARG A 178 9.32 -34.00 -3.08
N ARG A 179 8.47 -33.18 -3.70
CA ARG A 179 8.77 -32.53 -4.97
C ARG A 179 9.98 -31.60 -4.89
N SER A 180 10.18 -30.91 -3.76
CA SER A 180 11.35 -30.03 -3.58
C SER A 180 12.67 -30.79 -3.54
N ILE A 181 12.68 -31.99 -2.97
CA ILE A 181 13.85 -32.86 -2.97
C ILE A 181 14.08 -33.43 -4.38
N GLU A 182 13.05 -34.00 -4.99
CA GLU A 182 13.13 -34.63 -6.32
C GLU A 182 13.54 -33.66 -7.43
N ASN A 183 13.13 -32.39 -7.32
CA ASN A 183 13.41 -31.34 -8.32
C ASN A 183 14.45 -30.32 -7.84
N ASN A 184 15.21 -30.65 -6.78
CA ASN A 184 16.34 -29.86 -6.28
C ASN A 184 16.03 -28.37 -6.02
N PHE A 185 14.95 -28.08 -5.29
CA PHE A 185 14.60 -26.73 -4.84
C PHE A 185 14.31 -26.63 -3.33
N GLU A 186 14.81 -27.59 -2.55
CA GLU A 186 14.58 -27.62 -1.10
C GLU A 186 15.13 -26.38 -0.38
N LEU A 187 16.26 -25.82 -0.83
CA LEU A 187 16.86 -24.63 -0.24
C LEU A 187 15.97 -23.39 -0.40
N GLU A 188 15.38 -23.21 -1.57
CA GLU A 188 14.43 -22.13 -1.86
C GLU A 188 13.16 -22.27 -1.02
N LEU A 189 12.67 -23.50 -0.83
CA LEU A 189 11.52 -23.77 0.03
C LEU A 189 11.82 -23.42 1.50
N ARG A 190 13.02 -23.77 1.98
CA ARG A 190 13.49 -23.41 3.33
C ARG A 190 13.63 -21.90 3.50
N LYS A 191 14.24 -21.20 2.54
CA LYS A 191 14.34 -19.73 2.54
C LYS A 191 12.96 -19.07 2.60
N ALA A 192 12.00 -19.55 1.79
CA ALA A 192 10.64 -19.02 1.84
C ALA A 192 10.01 -19.19 3.23
N LYS A 193 10.28 -20.30 3.92
CA LYS A 193 9.81 -20.54 5.29
C LYS A 193 10.37 -19.53 6.29
N GLU A 194 11.62 -19.09 6.13
CA GLU A 194 12.25 -18.08 7.00
C GLU A 194 11.62 -16.68 6.83
N PHE A 195 10.98 -16.42 5.68
CA PHE A 195 10.29 -15.16 5.40
C PHE A 195 8.81 -15.16 5.81
N VAL A 196 8.26 -16.31 6.18
CA VAL A 196 6.88 -16.40 6.68
C VAL A 196 6.72 -15.49 7.90
N SER A 197 5.54 -14.86 8.00
CA SER A 197 5.21 -13.83 8.98
C SER A 197 5.93 -12.48 8.82
N GLN A 198 6.84 -12.32 7.85
CA GLN A 198 7.34 -10.99 7.51
C GLN A 198 6.24 -10.21 6.76
N PRO A 199 5.88 -8.99 7.22
CA PRO A 199 4.87 -8.15 6.56
C PRO A 199 5.10 -7.96 5.06
N LEU A 200 6.35 -7.72 4.66
CA LEU A 200 6.70 -7.56 3.24
C LEU A 200 6.52 -8.86 2.44
N TRP A 201 6.84 -10.02 3.03
CA TRP A 201 6.67 -11.31 2.37
C TRP A 201 5.20 -11.57 2.03
N GLU A 202 4.29 -11.31 2.98
CA GLU A 202 2.84 -11.46 2.75
C GLU A 202 2.36 -10.56 1.61
N VAL A 203 2.81 -9.30 1.57
CA VAL A 203 2.50 -8.37 0.46
C VAL A 203 3.02 -8.91 -0.87
N MET A 204 4.26 -9.40 -0.90
CA MET A 204 4.88 -9.90 -2.13
C MET A 204 4.21 -11.19 -2.63
N VAL A 205 3.81 -12.11 -1.73
CA VAL A 205 3.03 -13.31 -2.09
C VAL A 205 1.66 -12.92 -2.65
N TYR A 206 1.02 -11.88 -2.09
CA TYR A 206 -0.25 -11.39 -2.61
C TYR A 206 -0.13 -10.92 -4.07
N VAL A 207 0.92 -10.14 -4.40
CA VAL A 207 1.09 -9.52 -5.73
C VAL A 207 1.81 -10.39 -6.77
N CYS A 208 2.56 -11.42 -6.38
CA CYS A 208 3.20 -12.41 -7.28
C CYS A 208 2.31 -13.63 -7.49
#